data_AF-A0A3R9X8F9-F1
#
_entry.id   AF-A0A3R9X8F9-F1
#
_cell.length_a   1.000
_cell.length_b   1.000
_cell.length_c   1.000
_cell.angle_alpha   90.00
_cell.angle_beta   90.00
_cell.angle_gamma   90.00
#
_symmetry.space_group_name_H-M   'P 1'
#
loop_
_entity.id
_entity.type
_entity.pdbx_description
1 polymer ?
#
loop_
_entity_poly.entity_id
_entity_poly.type
_entity_poly.pdbx_seq_one_letter_code
_entity_poly.pdbx_strand_id
1 'polypeptide(L)' 'MTEVTDAPTDAAAGVPTLLSLVPKAEAKQSMKDFKSDQEVRWCPGCGDYAVLAAVQGFMPELGLAKENIVFVS' A
#
# COMPACT_ATOMS: atom_id res chain seq x y z
N MET A 1 0.28 19.09 -27.20
CA MET A 1 1.28 19.80 -26.37
C MET A 1 1.64 18.85 -25.24
N THR A 2 2.54 17.92 -25.57
CA THR A 2 3.24 16.94 -24.71
C THR A 2 2.44 16.28 -23.59
N GLU A 3 1.85 15.14 -23.92
CA GLU A 3 1.63 14.04 -22.98
C GLU A 3 2.98 13.71 -22.33
N VAL A 4 3.12 14.12 -21.07
CA VAL A 4 4.13 13.56 -20.18
C VAL A 4 3.72 12.11 -19.96
N THR A 5 4.28 11.26 -20.80
CA THR A 5 4.50 9.86 -20.48
C THR A 5 5.51 9.86 -19.34
N ASP A 6 5.01 10.01 -18.12
CA ASP A 6 5.79 9.67 -16.93
C ASP A 6 5.98 8.16 -17.01
N ALA A 7 7.19 7.78 -17.42
CA ALA A 7 7.71 6.44 -17.30
C ALA A 7 7.36 5.89 -15.91
N PRO A 8 7.16 4.57 -15.75
CA PRO A 8 6.97 4.01 -14.43
C PRO A 8 8.20 4.38 -13.62
N THR A 9 8.07 5.35 -12.73
CA THR A 9 9.13 5.72 -11.82
C THR A 9 9.38 4.47 -10.99
N ASP A 10 10.45 3.74 -11.32
CA ASP A 10 11.12 2.73 -10.50
C ASP A 10 11.70 3.40 -9.23
N ALA A 11 10.86 4.15 -8.49
CA ALA A 11 11.16 4.69 -7.16
C ALA A 11 10.97 3.63 -6.07
N ALA A 12 11.01 2.36 -6.46
CA ALA A 12 11.16 1.23 -5.57
C ALA A 12 12.59 0.70 -5.66
N ALA A 13 13.60 1.55 -5.48
CA ALA A 13 15.02 1.19 -5.38
C ALA A 13 15.37 0.38 -4.11
N GLY A 14 14.44 -0.47 -3.67
CA GLY A 14 14.53 -1.32 -2.49
C GLY A 14 13.42 -2.39 -2.40
N VAL A 15 12.49 -2.46 -3.35
CA VAL A 15 11.55 -3.59 -3.40
C VAL A 15 12.26 -4.72 -4.14
N PRO A 16 12.48 -5.88 -3.49
CA PRO A 16 13.25 -6.95 -4.10
C PRO A 16 12.61 -7.37 -5.43
N THR A 17 13.43 -7.81 -6.39
CA THR A 17 13.04 -8.39 -7.69
C THR A 17 11.87 -9.39 -7.60
N LEU A 18 11.65 -9.96 -6.41
CA LEU A 18 10.52 -10.80 -6.02
C LEU A 18 9.14 -10.25 -6.42
N LEU A 19 8.91 -8.93 -6.47
CA LEU A 19 7.58 -8.36 -6.79
C LEU A 19 7.40 -7.95 -8.26
N SER A 20 8.38 -8.23 -9.13
CA SER A 20 8.34 -7.85 -10.55
C SER A 20 7.21 -8.50 -11.35
N LEU A 21 6.72 -9.66 -10.91
CA LEU A 21 5.66 -10.41 -11.60
C LEU A 21 4.25 -10.12 -11.04
N VAL A 22 4.14 -9.27 -10.02
CA VAL A 22 2.85 -8.93 -9.40
C VAL A 22 2.22 -7.76 -10.16
N PRO A 23 0.94 -7.86 -10.57
CA PRO A 23 0.25 -6.75 -11.23
C PRO A 23 0.20 -5.50 -10.35
N LYS A 24 0.62 -4.38 -10.95
CA LYS A 24 0.63 -3.04 -10.33
C LYS A 24 -0.77 -2.42 -10.34
N ALA A 25 -0.99 -1.43 -9.47
CA ALA A 25 -2.24 -0.69 -9.44
C ALA A 25 -2.42 0.16 -10.71
N GLU A 26 -3.61 0.10 -11.30
CA GLU A 26 -3.96 0.91 -12.50
C GLU A 26 -4.21 2.40 -12.16
N ALA A 27 -4.52 2.70 -10.90
CA ALA A 27 -4.82 4.04 -10.41
C ALA A 27 -4.11 4.34 -9.10
N LYS A 28 -3.92 5.64 -8.80
CA LYS A 28 -3.34 6.09 -7.54
C LYS A 28 -4.22 5.66 -6.36
N GLN A 29 -3.67 4.80 -5.52
CA GLN A 29 -4.30 4.37 -4.27
C GLN A 29 -3.94 5.34 -3.14
N SER A 30 -4.77 5.37 -2.11
CA SER A 30 -4.60 6.20 -0.92
C SER A 30 -4.67 5.35 0.35
N MET A 31 -4.19 5.90 1.46
CA MET A 31 -4.29 5.24 2.78
C MET A 31 -5.73 4.82 3.13
N LYS A 32 -6.73 5.56 2.64
CA LYS A 32 -8.15 5.27 2.89
C LYS A 32 -8.61 3.97 2.24
N ASP A 33 -8.00 3.58 1.12
CA ASP A 33 -8.35 2.36 0.37
C ASP A 33 -7.88 1.09 1.09
N PHE A 34 -6.92 1.22 2.01
CA PHE A 34 -6.36 0.14 2.81
C PHE A 34 -6.90 0.09 4.25
N LYS A 35 -7.84 0.97 4.59
CA LYS A 35 -8.47 0.97 5.91
C LYS A 35 -9.67 0.02 5.93
N SER A 36 -9.69 -0.89 6.90
CA SER A 36 -10.83 -1.76 7.14
C SER A 36 -12.01 -0.96 7.72
N ASP A 37 -13.22 -1.41 7.38
CA ASP A 37 -14.49 -0.92 7.94
C ASP A 37 -14.74 -1.39 9.37
N GLN A 38 -13.95 -2.35 9.86
CA GLN A 38 -14.05 -2.86 11.22
C GLN A 38 -13.50 -1.85 12.23
N GLU A 39 -14.25 -1.66 13.31
CA GLU A 39 -13.76 -0.88 14.45
C GLU A 39 -12.66 -1.63 15.20
N VAL A 40 -11.60 -0.92 15.55
CA VAL A 40 -10.47 -1.50 16.27
C VAL A 40 -10.79 -1.54 17.77
N ARG A 41 -11.05 -2.73 18.29
CA ARG A 41 -11.44 -2.99 19.69
C ARG A 41 -10.25 -3.19 20.64
N TRP A 42 -9.08 -2.67 20.29
CA TRP A 42 -7.88 -2.73 21.13
C TRP A 42 -7.98 -1.77 22.32
N CYS A 43 -7.19 -2.03 23.36
CA CYS A 43 -7.14 -1.17 24.54
C CYS A 43 -6.62 0.24 24.15
N PRO A 44 -7.14 1.34 24.73
CA PRO A 44 -6.64 2.68 24.46
C PRO A 44 -5.15 2.76 24.85
N GLY A 45 -4.30 3.19 23.91
CA GLY A 45 -2.85 3.22 24.07
C GLY A 45 -2.10 1.94 23.67
N CYS A 46 -2.80 0.94 23.11
CA CYS A 46 -2.16 -0.24 22.52
C CYS A 46 -1.23 0.17 21.36
N GLY A 47 -0.01 -0.39 21.33
CA GLY A 47 0.98 -0.10 20.28
C GLY A 47 0.55 -0.54 18.88
N ASP A 48 -0.40 -1.48 18.79
CA ASP A 48 -0.91 -1.99 17.51
C ASP A 48 -1.59 -0.90 16.68
N TYR A 49 -2.11 0.17 17.30
CA TYR A 49 -2.61 1.34 16.58
C TYR A 49 -1.51 2.00 15.72
N ALA A 50 -0.29 2.07 16.23
CA ALA A 50 0.84 2.63 15.50
C ALA A 50 1.27 1.71 14.34
N VAL A 51 1.27 0.40 14.58
CA VAL A 51 1.57 -0.60 13.54
C VAL A 51 0.53 -0.55 12.42
N LEU A 52 -0.75 -0.50 12.77
CA LEU A 52 -1.84 -0.40 11.80
C LEU A 52 -1.74 0.87 10.95
N ALA A 53 -1.46 2.02 11.57
CA ALA A 53 -1.29 3.29 10.85
C ALA A 53 -0.09 3.25 9.90
N ALA A 54 1.04 2.68 10.32
CA ALA A 54 2.24 2.54 9.49
C ALA A 54 1.98 1.63 8.28
N VAL A 55 1.34 0.47 8.49
CA VAL A 55 0.99 -0.45 7.40
C VAL A 55 0.04 0.23 6.40
N GLN A 56 -1.03 0.86 6.88
CA GLN A 56 -1.99 1.56 6.00
C GLN A 56 -1.35 2.72 5.22
N GLY A 57 -0.37 3.40 5.81
CA GLY A 57 0.36 4.49 5.15
C GLY A 57 1.35 4.01 4.09
N PHE A 58 1.99 2.86 4.31
CA PHE A 58 3.02 2.32 3.41
C PHE A 58 2.45 1.59 2.18
N MET A 59 1.26 0.98 2.28
CA MET A 59 0.71 0.18 1.16
C MET A 59 0.53 0.94 -0.16
N PRO A 60 0.04 2.20 -0.17
CA PRO A 60 -0.03 2.99 -1.41
C PRO A 60 1.33 3.24 -2.08
N GLU A 61 2.42 3.26 -1.31
CA GLU A 61 3.77 3.53 -1.82
C GLU A 61 4.36 2.32 -2.58
N LEU A 62 3.85 1.11 -2.33
CA LEU A 62 4.27 -0.10 -3.04
C LEU A 62 3.77 -0.17 -4.49
N GLY A 63 2.72 0.56 -4.83
CA GLY A 63 2.15 0.59 -6.19
C GLY A 63 1.54 -0.73 -6.67
N LEU A 64 1.23 -1.66 -5.75
CA LEU A 64 0.59 -2.95 -6.06
C LEU A 64 -0.93 -2.81 -6.08
N ALA A 65 -1.61 -3.59 -6.92
CA ALA A 65 -3.07 -3.62 -6.89
C ALA A 65 -3.57 -4.17 -5.55
N LYS A 66 -4.63 -3.57 -4.97
CA LYS A 66 -5.10 -3.90 -3.61
C LYS A 66 -5.57 -5.33 -3.48
N GLU A 67 -6.12 -5.88 -4.57
CA GLU A 67 -6.60 -7.25 -4.71
C GLU A 67 -5.48 -8.29 -4.69
N ASN A 68 -4.23 -7.88 -4.90
CA ASN A 68 -3.05 -8.75 -4.83
C ASN A 68 -2.39 -8.76 -3.45
N ILE A 69 -2.96 -8.05 -2.46
CA ILE A 69 -2.44 -7.98 -1.10
C ILE A 69 -3.40 -8.72 -0.18
N VAL A 70 -2.86 -9.68 0.59
CA VAL A 70 -3.61 -10.43 1.60
C VAL A 70 -2.95 -10.28 2.96
N PHE A 71 -3.74 -9.94 3.98
CA PHE A 71 -3.29 -9.93 5.36
C PHE A 71 -3.68 -11.26 6.01
N VAL A 72 -2.68 -11.99 6.50
CA VAL A 72 -2.88 -13.25 7.24
C VAL A 72 -2.47 -12.99 8.68
N SER A 73 -3.37 -13.27 9.61
CA SER A 73 -3.21 -13.06 11.06
C SER A 73 -3.72 -14.26 11.83
#